data_AF-A0A438C900-F1
#
_entry.id   AF-A0A438C900-F1
#
_cell.length_a   1.000
_cell.length_b   1.000
_cell.length_c   1.000
_cell.angle_alpha   90.00
_cell.angle_beta   90.00
_cell.angle_gamma   90.00
#
_symmetry.space_group_name_H-M   'P 1'
#
loop_
_entity.id
_entity.type
_entity.pdbx_description
1 polymer ?
#
loop_
_entity_poly.entity_id
_entity_poly.type
_entity_poly.pdbx_seq_one_letter_code
_entity_poly.pdbx_strand_id
1 'polypeptide(L)'
;MVMAGEVSSETKNELMREKIVEEACKALLLIETVVKPIEVKGDRSKSVLFDACILAKELKKMDERKRWKVMSEVWVELLSYAASQCGANTHVQQLSKGGELLLLFGY
;
A
#
# COMPACT_ATOMS: atom_id res chain seq x y z
N MET A 1 -19.60 36.54 -15.92
CA MET A 1 -19.11 36.55 -14.53
C MET A 1 -19.09 35.11 -14.05
N VAL A 2 -17.94 34.44 -14.15
CA VAL A 2 -17.79 33.05 -13.68
C VAL A 2 -17.73 33.11 -12.16
N MET A 3 -18.68 32.47 -11.50
CA MET A 3 -18.69 32.31 -10.05
C MET A 3 -17.49 31.43 -9.67
N ALA A 4 -16.43 32.03 -9.13
CA ALA A 4 -15.40 31.29 -8.42
C ALA A 4 -16.03 30.74 -7.15
N GLY A 5 -16.49 29.49 -7.19
CA GLY A 5 -16.96 28.78 -6.01
C GLY A 5 -15.82 28.65 -5.00
N GLU A 6 -16.07 29.07 -3.76
CA GLU A 6 -15.09 28.98 -2.68
C GLU A 6 -14.68 27.52 -2.45
N VAL A 7 -13.40 27.23 -2.63
CA VAL A 7 -12.80 25.94 -2.27
C VAL A 7 -12.88 25.78 -0.75
N SER A 8 -13.61 24.76 -0.29
CA SER A 8 -13.77 24.39 1.12
C SER A 8 -12.42 24.32 1.85
N SER A 9 -12.40 24.67 3.14
CA SER A 9 -11.19 24.61 3.98
C SER A 9 -10.58 23.20 4.04
N GLU A 10 -11.41 22.16 3.91
CA GLU A 10 -11.00 20.76 3.86
C GLU A 10 -10.20 20.45 2.58
N THR A 11 -10.67 20.89 1.41
CA THR A 11 -9.95 20.69 0.14
C THR A 11 -8.66 21.50 0.08
N LYS A 12 -8.59 22.66 0.74
CA LYS A 12 -7.32 23.40 0.89
C LYS A 12 -6.31 22.63 1.75
N ASN A 13 -6.76 22.01 2.83
CA ASN A 13 -5.89 21.22 3.73
C ASN A 13 -5.41 19.93 3.06
N GLU A 14 -6.26 19.26 2.30
CA GLU A 14 -5.88 18.05 1.55
C GLU A 14 -4.86 18.36 0.46
N LEU A 15 -5.11 19.41 -0.34
CA LEU A 15 -4.14 19.89 -1.34
C LEU A 15 -2.80 20.28 -0.73
N MET A 16 -2.81 20.88 0.47
CA MET A 16 -1.58 21.23 1.18
C MET A 16 -0.81 19.98 1.63
N ARG A 17 -1.51 18.95 2.08
CA ARG A 17 -0.90 17.65 2.45
C ARG A 17 -0.32 16.95 1.23
N GLU A 18 -1.05 16.90 0.11
CA GLU A 18 -0.57 16.31 -1.14
C GLU A 18 0.75 16.96 -1.59
N LYS A 19 0.83 18.29 -1.57
CA LYS A 19 2.07 19.02 -1.90
C LYS A 19 3.22 18.67 -0.97
N ILE A 20 2.97 18.57 0.34
CA ILE A 20 4.01 18.19 1.31
C ILE A 20 4.50 16.77 1.05
N VAL A 21 3.57 15.83 0.77
CA VAL A 21 3.91 14.44 0.45
C VAL A 21 4.71 14.37 -0.84
N GLU A 22 4.31 15.11 -1.87
CA GLU A 22 5.00 15.15 -3.16
C GLU A 22 6.46 15.63 -3.00
N GLU A 23 6.66 16.74 -2.29
CA GLU A 23 8.00 17.27 -2.02
C GLU A 23 8.84 16.31 -1.17
N ALA A 24 8.25 15.67 -0.17
CA ALA A 24 8.93 14.64 0.61
C ALA A 24 9.32 13.44 -0.26
N CYS A 25 8.44 12.95 -1.13
CA CYS A 25 8.74 11.86 -2.06
C CYS A 25 9.88 12.21 -3.02
N LYS A 26 9.90 13.43 -3.57
CA LYS A 26 11.01 13.92 -4.40
C LYS A 26 12.33 13.93 -3.61
N ALA A 27 12.31 14.46 -2.40
CA ALA A 27 13.49 14.51 -1.54
C ALA A 27 14.02 13.10 -1.22
N LEU A 28 13.13 12.16 -0.87
CA LEU A 28 13.49 10.76 -0.57
C LEU A 28 14.14 10.04 -1.76
N LEU A 29 13.69 10.33 -2.98
CA LEU A 29 14.27 9.76 -4.20
C LEU A 29 15.67 10.33 -4.52
N LEU A 30 16.02 11.52 -4.01
CA LEU A 30 17.31 12.16 -4.23
C LEU A 30 18.38 11.75 -3.21
N ILE A 31 17.99 11.21 -2.05
CA ILE A 31 18.93 10.75 -1.03
C ILE A 31 19.81 9.65 -1.62
N GLU A 32 21.13 9.80 -1.60
CA GLU A 32 22.07 8.75 -1.98
C GLU A 32 21.93 7.54 -1.03
N THR A 33 21.18 6.53 -1.46
CA THR A 33 20.98 5.26 -0.73
C THR A 33 22.18 4.33 -0.95
N VAL A 34 23.38 4.83 -0.67
CA VAL A 34 24.67 4.13 -0.87
C VAL A 34 24.87 3.05 0.19
N VAL A 35 24.17 3.15 1.32
CA VAL A 35 24.27 2.23 2.45
C VAL A 35 23.23 1.12 2.33
N LYS A 36 23.67 -0.13 2.47
CA LYS A 36 22.76 -1.28 2.50
C LYS A 36 21.80 -1.13 3.71
N PRO A 37 20.51 -1.45 3.57
CA PRO A 37 19.50 -1.34 4.65
C PRO A 37 19.93 -1.98 5.98
N ILE A 38 20.77 -3.03 5.92
CA ILE A 38 21.32 -3.76 7.07
C ILE A 38 22.32 -2.94 7.91
N GLU A 39 22.94 -1.91 7.34
CA GLU A 39 23.93 -1.05 7.99
C GLU A 39 23.32 0.27 8.52
N VAL A 40 22.05 0.54 8.20
CA VAL A 40 21.34 1.72 8.70
C VAL A 40 20.91 1.44 10.14
N LYS A 41 21.63 2.01 11.11
CA LYS A 41 21.33 1.86 12.55
C LYS A 41 19.96 2.49 12.86
N GLY A 42 18.89 1.70 12.79
CA GLY A 42 17.50 2.17 12.87
C GLY A 42 16.51 1.07 13.26
N ASP A 43 15.28 1.46 13.59
CA ASP A 43 14.18 0.52 13.82
C ASP A 43 13.69 -0.09 12.49
N ARG A 44 12.84 -1.12 12.59
CA ARG A 44 12.27 -1.85 11.44
C ARG A 44 11.58 -0.92 10.42
N SER A 45 11.05 0.22 10.87
CA SER A 45 10.40 1.22 10.01
C SER A 45 11.40 1.99 9.15
N LYS A 46 12.59 2.32 9.68
CA LYS A 46 13.65 2.97 8.91
C LYS A 46 14.20 2.04 7.83
N SER A 47 14.43 0.76 8.13
CA SER A 47 14.93 -0.20 7.11
C SER A 47 13.95 -0.35 5.94
N VAL A 48 12.65 -0.47 6.21
CA VAL A 48 11.61 -0.58 5.16
C VAL A 48 11.53 0.67 4.28
N LEU A 49 11.67 1.87 4.87
CA LEU A 49 11.66 3.10 4.09
C LEU A 49 12.87 3.19 3.14
N PHE A 50 14.04 2.73 3.57
CA PHE A 50 15.22 2.64 2.72
C PHE A 50 15.04 1.62 1.59
N ASP A 51 14.53 0.43 1.90
CA ASP A 51 14.18 -0.59 0.89
C ASP A 51 13.19 -0.05 -0.13
N ALA A 52 12.16 0.66 0.31
CA ALA A 52 11.17 1.30 -0.56
C ALA A 52 11.80 2.37 -1.47
N CYS A 53 12.73 3.19 -0.96
CA CYS A 53 13.44 4.20 -1.76
C CYS A 53 14.34 3.55 -2.82
N ILE A 54 15.05 2.48 -2.46
CA ILE A 54 15.89 1.71 -3.40
C ILE A 54 15.00 1.10 -4.49
N LEU A 55 13.92 0.42 -4.10
CA LEU A 55 12.96 -0.17 -5.04
C LEU A 55 12.38 0.88 -5.97
N ALA A 56 11.95 2.04 -5.44
CA ALA A 56 11.40 3.12 -6.25
C ALA A 56 12.40 3.65 -7.29
N LYS A 57 13.69 3.74 -6.95
CA LYS A 57 14.75 4.12 -7.90
C LYS A 57 14.97 3.07 -8.97
N GLU A 58 15.03 1.79 -8.60
CA GLU A 58 15.21 0.70 -9.56
C GLU A 58 14.02 0.62 -10.52
N LEU A 59 12.80 0.73 -10.01
CA LEU A 59 11.59 0.82 -10.84
C LEU A 59 11.65 2.01 -11.79
N LYS A 60 12.12 3.19 -11.34
CA LYS A 60 12.23 4.39 -12.17
C LYS A 60 13.25 4.23 -13.32
N LYS A 61 14.28 3.38 -13.16
CA LYS A 61 15.25 3.05 -14.21
C LYS A 61 14.68 2.08 -15.26
N MET A 62 13.62 1.34 -14.95
CA MET A 62 12.99 0.40 -15.88
C MET A 62 12.14 1.13 -16.92
N ASP A 63 12.03 0.52 -18.10
CA ASP A 63 11.03 0.87 -19.11
C ASP A 63 9.61 0.81 -18.53
N GLU A 64 8.74 1.71 -18.99
CA GLU A 64 7.37 1.83 -18.48
C GLU A 64 6.60 0.51 -18.55
N ARG A 65 6.70 -0.24 -19.66
CA ARG A 65 5.99 -1.52 -19.79
C ARG A 65 6.50 -2.55 -18.80
N LYS A 66 7.82 -2.60 -18.60
CA LYS A 66 8.45 -3.53 -17.65
C LYS A 66 8.07 -3.17 -16.21
N ARG A 67 8.06 -1.88 -15.88
CA ARG A 67 7.64 -1.39 -14.57
C ARG A 67 6.20 -1.78 -14.27
N TRP A 68 5.27 -1.51 -15.19
CA TRP A 68 3.86 -1.86 -15.01
C TRP A 68 3.63 -3.37 -14.90
N LYS A 69 4.38 -4.17 -15.67
CA LYS A 69 4.34 -5.63 -15.56
C LYS A 69 4.72 -6.10 -14.15
N VAL A 70 5.87 -5.68 -13.65
CA VAL A 70 6.34 -6.03 -12.30
C VAL A 70 5.32 -5.60 -11.24
N MET A 71 4.81 -4.38 -11.32
CA MET A 71 3.78 -3.91 -10.38
C MET A 71 2.54 -4.80 -10.43
N SER A 72 2.03 -5.11 -11.62
CA SER A 72 0.82 -5.93 -11.78
C SER A 72 0.97 -7.34 -11.18
N GLU A 73 2.14 -7.96 -11.33
CA GLU A 73 2.43 -9.28 -10.76
C GLU A 73 2.41 -9.21 -9.22
N VAL A 74 3.10 -8.22 -8.64
CA VAL A 74 3.14 -8.01 -7.18
C VAL A 74 1.74 -7.75 -6.60
N TRP A 75 0.92 -6.92 -7.27
CA TRP A 75 -0.45 -6.65 -6.81
C TRP A 75 -1.32 -7.91 -6.84
N VAL A 76 -1.21 -8.74 -7.88
CA VAL A 76 -1.96 -9.99 -7.98
C VAL A 76 -1.55 -10.96 -6.87
N GLU A 77 -0.26 -11.10 -6.60
CA GLU A 77 0.25 -11.94 -5.50
C GLU A 77 -0.26 -11.45 -4.14
N LEU A 78 -0.16 -10.14 -3.88
CA LEU A 78 -0.60 -9.54 -2.61
C LEU A 78 -2.11 -9.71 -2.40
N LEU A 79 -2.91 -9.50 -3.45
CA LEU A 79 -4.36 -9.71 -3.42
C LEU A 79 -4.71 -11.18 -3.23
N SER A 80 -4.01 -12.09 -3.91
CA SER A 80 -4.21 -13.54 -3.76
C SER A 80 -3.88 -14.01 -2.35
N TYR A 81 -2.80 -13.48 -1.77
CA TYR A 81 -2.43 -13.72 -0.38
C TYR A 81 -3.51 -13.21 0.59
N ALA A 82 -3.96 -11.96 0.41
CA ALA A 82 -5.00 -11.37 1.25
C ALA A 82 -6.33 -12.14 1.15
N ALA A 83 -6.73 -12.55 -0.06
CA ALA A 83 -7.93 -13.35 -0.29
C ALA A 83 -7.84 -14.73 0.39
N SER A 84 -6.68 -15.39 0.28
CA SER A 84 -6.41 -16.68 0.92
C SER A 84 -6.47 -16.58 2.45
N GLN A 85 -6.00 -15.47 3.01
CA GLN A 85 -6.04 -15.21 4.46
C GLN A 85 -7.46 -14.85 4.95
N CYS A 86 -8.25 -14.14 4.14
CA CYS A 86 -9.65 -13.80 4.45
C CYS A 86 -10.56 -15.03 4.56
N GLY A 87 -10.31 -16.07 3.76
CA GLY A 87 -11.01 -17.36 3.87
C GLY A 87 -10.67 -18.13 5.15
N ALA A 88 -9.40 -18.13 5.57
CA ALA A 88 -8.97 -18.86 6.78
C ALA A 88 -9.46 -18.19 8.09
N ASN A 89 -9.48 -16.85 8.16
CA ASN A 89 -9.83 -16.14 9.40
C ASN A 89 -11.32 -16.11 9.72
N THR A 90 -12.20 -16.25 8.72
CA THR A 90 -13.66 -16.26 8.93
C THR A 90 -14.18 -17.62 9.41
N HIS A 91 -13.44 -18.72 9.17
CA HIS A 91 -13.86 -20.06 9.58
C HIS A 91 -13.47 -20.46 11.02
N VAL A 92 -12.44 -19.86 11.63
CA VAL A 92 -11.98 -20.27 12.97
C VAL A 92 -12.78 -19.60 14.11
N GLN A 93 -13.39 -18.44 13.89
CA GLN A 93 -14.25 -17.80 14.89
C GLN A 93 -15.72 -18.25 14.85
N GLN A 94 -16.22 -18.76 13.73
CA GLN A 94 -17.61 -19.27 13.65
C GLN A 94 -17.74 -20.75 14.03
N LEU A 95 -16.67 -21.55 13.96
CA LEU A 95 -16.72 -22.95 14.41
C LEU A 95 -16.47 -23.12 15.92
N SER A 96 -16.01 -22.09 16.63
CA SER A 96 -15.85 -22.12 18.10
C SER A 96 -17.09 -21.67 18.87
N LYS A 97 -18.13 -21.18 18.18
CA LYS A 97 -19.44 -20.85 18.78
C LYS A 97 -20.53 -21.77 18.24
N GLY A 98 -20.49 -23.02 18.70
CA GLY A 98 -21.67 -23.86 18.92
C GLY A 98 -22.49 -24.21 17.68
N GLY A 99 -22.38 -25.46 17.22
CA GLY A 99 -23.04 -25.93 16.02
C GLY A 99 -24.55 -25.85 16.05
N GLU A 100 -25.10 -25.23 15.03
CA GLU A 100 -26.43 -25.55 14.49
C GLU A 100 -26.34 -25.41 12.97
N LEU A 101 -25.87 -26.48 12.31
CA LEU A 101 -25.93 -26.60 10.86
C LEU A 101 -26.63 -27.91 10.55
N LEU A 102 -27.71 -27.77 9.77
CA LEU A 102 -28.52 -28.79 9.08
C LEU A 102 -29.72 -29.33 9.85
N LEU A 103 -30.91 -28.90 9.40
CA LEU A 103 -32.19 -29.63 9.15
C LEU A 103 -33.20 -28.48 8.89
N LEU A 104 -33.84 -28.30 7.74
CA LEU A 104 -34.55 -29.25 6.91
C LEU A 104 -34.97 -28.50 5.62
N PHE A 105 -34.65 -29.03 4.44
CA PHE A 105 -35.42 -28.74 3.23
C PHE A 105 -36.79 -29.41 3.39
N GLY A 106 -37.90 -28.68 3.22
CA GLY A 106 -39.23 -29.30 3.20
C GLY A 106 -40.37 -28.30 2.99
N TYR A 107 -40.80 -28.19 1.72
CA TYR A 107 -42.04 -27.63 1.16
C TYR A 107 -42.39 -26.15 1.43
#